data_AF-W8KFW6-F1
#
_entry.id   AF-W8KFW6-F1
#
_cell.length_a   1.000
_cell.length_b   1.000
_cell.length_c   1.000
_cell.angle_alpha   90.00
_cell.angle_beta   90.00
_cell.angle_gamma   90.00
#
_symmetry.space_group_name_H-M   'P 1'
#
loop_
_entity.id
_entity.type
_entity.pdbx_description
1 polymer ?
#
loop_
_entity_poly.entity_id
_entity_poly.type
_entity_poly.pdbx_seq_one_letter_code
_entity_poly.pdbx_strand_id
1 'polypeptide(L)'
;MTVEDGALLLGAALTLLGYALVVVAGFRREFLWGVINLVPGVSLAFVLLHWRRARLGFIVSLMGLVVVAAALYGGADRTVEEKLAQHDIGLDIQMPVTRPWDEELPNQALVRQIEEETGEPLEIIEFDPFGPSTARPLPPAESFRLAPDGQRVQRAYREAIAAEWGELEGERVRLTLAGGAVREGNLIAVTGRSLFVQQVVQGGHVAFEYRRDDVRRMEVWDVEGASPRVQPRPDPVEELPEPEVIFEELQTTEE
;
A
#
# COMPACT_ATOMS: atom_id res chain seq x y z
N MET A 1 24.02 5.42 15.35
CA MET A 1 24.63 4.57 14.32
C MET A 1 23.63 3.49 14.03
N THR A 2 22.95 3.59 12.90
CA THR A 2 21.94 2.60 12.47
C THR A 2 22.63 1.31 12.03
N VAL A 3 21.87 0.23 11.90
CA VAL A 3 22.41 -1.06 11.39
C VAL A 3 22.96 -0.88 9.97
N GLU A 4 22.31 -0.04 9.17
CA GLU A 4 22.71 0.34 7.81
C GLU A 4 24.06 1.06 7.79
N ASP A 5 24.26 2.04 8.69
CA ASP A 5 25.55 2.73 8.84
C ASP A 5 26.68 1.76 9.16
N GLY A 6 26.42 0.80 10.04
CA GLY A 6 27.37 -0.25 10.41
C GLY A 6 27.72 -1.16 9.26
N ALA A 7 26.71 -1.58 8.48
CA ALA A 7 26.91 -2.41 7.30
C ALA A 7 27.72 -1.68 6.22
N LEU A 8 27.43 -0.41 5.97
CA LEU A 8 28.15 0.39 4.98
C LEU A 8 29.61 0.61 5.37
N LEU A 9 29.88 0.98 6.64
CA LEU A 9 31.25 1.13 7.15
C LEU A 9 32.03 -0.17 7.10
N LEU A 10 31.41 -1.28 7.51
CA LEU A 10 32.04 -2.60 7.47
C LEU A 10 32.35 -3.03 6.03
N GLY A 11 31.39 -2.87 5.12
CA GLY A 11 31.56 -3.18 3.71
C GLY A 11 32.67 -2.35 3.06
N ALA A 12 32.71 -1.04 3.34
CA ALA A 12 33.76 -0.15 2.86
C ALA A 12 35.13 -0.55 3.43
N ALA A 13 35.23 -0.84 4.73
CA ALA A 13 36.46 -1.28 5.36
C ALA A 13 36.98 -2.61 4.78
N LEU A 14 36.11 -3.59 4.57
CA LEU A 14 36.45 -4.86 3.92
C LEU A 14 36.92 -4.66 2.48
N THR A 15 36.27 -3.77 1.74
CA THR A 15 36.66 -3.45 0.36
C THR A 15 38.07 -2.85 0.31
N LEU A 16 38.34 -1.85 1.15
CA LEU A 16 39.65 -1.21 1.26
C LEU A 16 40.73 -2.17 1.74
N LEU A 17 40.42 -3.03 2.71
CA LEU A 17 41.35 -4.04 3.22
C LEU A 17 41.70 -5.06 2.13
N GLY A 18 40.69 -5.57 1.41
CA GLY A 18 40.87 -6.49 0.30
C GLY A 18 41.74 -5.88 -0.81
N TYR A 19 41.47 -4.63 -1.17
CA TYR A 19 42.26 -3.88 -2.13
C TYR A 19 43.73 -3.69 -1.67
N ALA A 20 43.94 -3.29 -0.42
CA ALA A 20 45.29 -3.14 0.15
C ALA A 20 46.08 -4.45 0.11
N LEU A 21 45.44 -5.60 0.38
CA LEU A 21 46.07 -6.91 0.27
C LEU A 21 46.49 -7.24 -1.17
N VAL A 22 45.70 -6.85 -2.18
CA VAL A 22 46.08 -6.99 -3.60
C VAL A 22 47.29 -6.12 -3.93
N VAL A 23 47.31 -4.88 -3.46
CA VAL A 23 48.44 -3.95 -3.67
C VAL A 23 49.72 -4.49 -3.01
N VAL A 24 49.64 -4.96 -1.76
CA VAL A 24 50.77 -5.59 -1.05
C VAL A 24 51.26 -6.84 -1.78
N ALA A 25 50.37 -7.65 -2.34
CA ALA A 25 50.75 -8.80 -3.16
C ALA A 25 51.49 -8.38 -4.45
N GLY A 26 51.15 -7.22 -5.02
CA GLY A 26 51.88 -6.59 -6.13
C GLY A 26 53.30 -6.22 -5.73
N PHE A 27 53.47 -5.44 -4.66
CA PHE A 27 54.79 -5.02 -4.16
C PHE A 27 55.69 -6.18 -3.77
N ARG A 28 55.14 -7.27 -3.23
CA ARG A 28 55.90 -8.48 -2.89
C ARG A 28 56.49 -9.19 -4.11
N ARG A 29 55.93 -8.96 -5.30
CA ARG A 29 56.44 -9.53 -6.54
C ARG A 29 57.50 -8.61 -7.12
N GLU A 30 57.10 -7.40 -7.52
CA GLU A 30 57.97 -6.39 -8.11
C GLU A 30 57.44 -5.00 -7.72
N PHE A 31 58.33 -4.04 -7.48
CA PHE A 31 57.94 -2.69 -7.09
C PHE A 31 57.04 -2.01 -8.14
N LEU A 32 57.33 -2.22 -9.44
CA LEU A 32 56.54 -1.66 -10.54
C LEU A 32 55.09 -2.13 -10.49
N TRP A 33 54.84 -3.42 -10.21
CA TRP A 33 53.50 -3.98 -10.09
C TRP A 33 52.73 -3.40 -8.90
N GLY A 34 53.42 -3.07 -7.80
CA GLY A 34 52.81 -2.40 -6.67
C GLY A 34 52.29 -0.99 -7.01
N VAL A 35 53.11 -0.20 -7.72
CA VAL A 35 52.73 1.16 -8.17
C VAL A 35 51.61 1.10 -9.22
N ILE A 36 51.71 0.18 -10.18
CA ILE A 36 50.69 -0.02 -11.22
C ILE A 36 49.33 -0.42 -10.59
N ASN A 37 49.34 -1.28 -9.58
CA ASN A 37 48.12 -1.73 -8.89
C ASN A 37 47.43 -0.64 -8.07
N LEU A 38 48.07 0.50 -7.83
CA LEU A 38 47.46 1.64 -7.16
C LEU A 38 46.33 2.28 -8.00
N VAL A 39 46.27 1.96 -9.30
CA VAL A 39 45.17 2.34 -10.17
C VAL A 39 44.14 1.20 -10.18
N PRO A 40 42.90 1.43 -9.70
CA PRO A 40 41.88 0.37 -9.55
C PRO A 40 41.65 -0.44 -10.83
N GLY A 41 41.60 0.23 -11.99
CA GLY A 41 41.38 -0.45 -13.28
C GLY A 41 42.50 -1.41 -13.67
N VAL A 42 43.76 -1.07 -13.36
CA VAL A 42 44.90 -1.92 -13.70
C VAL A 42 45.09 -3.05 -12.69
N SER A 43 44.63 -2.85 -11.45
CA SER A 43 44.65 -3.89 -10.41
C SER A 43 43.90 -5.16 -10.84
N LEU A 44 42.84 -5.02 -11.64
CA LEU A 44 42.08 -6.15 -12.15
C LEU A 44 42.91 -7.02 -13.10
N ALA A 45 43.72 -6.41 -13.97
CA ALA A 45 44.61 -7.13 -14.86
C ALA A 45 45.66 -7.95 -14.08
N PHE A 46 46.21 -7.38 -13.00
CA PHE A 46 47.11 -8.10 -12.10
C PHE A 46 46.42 -9.28 -11.40
N VAL A 47 45.19 -9.09 -10.91
CA VAL A 47 44.42 -10.18 -10.28
C VAL A 47 44.22 -11.34 -11.25
N LEU A 48 43.91 -11.07 -12.52
CA LEU A 48 43.73 -12.11 -13.55
C LEU A 48 45.04 -12.85 -13.86
N LEU A 49 46.16 -12.12 -13.98
CA LEU A 49 47.48 -12.72 -14.27
C LEU A 49 48.09 -13.46 -13.07
N HIS A 50 47.80 -13.01 -11.85
CA HIS A 50 48.42 -13.49 -10.60
C HIS A 50 47.39 -14.03 -9.60
N TRP A 51 46.31 -14.62 -10.11
CA TRP A 51 45.15 -15.12 -9.36
C TRP A 51 45.52 -15.84 -8.07
N ARG A 52 46.45 -16.80 -8.10
CA ARG A 52 46.84 -17.58 -6.91
C ARG A 52 47.32 -16.74 -5.73
N ARG A 53 48.01 -15.62 -5.98
CA ARG A 53 48.52 -14.72 -4.93
C ARG A 53 47.52 -13.63 -4.57
N ALA A 54 46.75 -13.15 -5.54
CA ALA A 54 45.80 -12.05 -5.34
C ALA A 54 44.41 -12.50 -4.85
N ARG A 55 44.08 -13.81 -4.95
CA ARG A 55 42.72 -14.33 -4.66
C ARG A 55 42.17 -13.93 -3.30
N LEU A 56 42.99 -13.91 -2.25
CA LEU A 56 42.50 -13.61 -0.90
C LEU A 56 42.05 -12.15 -0.82
N GLY A 57 42.90 -11.21 -1.24
CA GLY A 57 42.58 -9.79 -1.26
C GLY A 57 41.39 -9.50 -2.18
N PHE A 58 41.35 -10.13 -3.35
CA PHE A 58 40.24 -9.98 -4.28
C PHE A 58 38.91 -10.49 -3.73
N ILE A 59 38.88 -11.69 -3.12
CA ILE A 59 37.65 -12.25 -2.53
C ILE A 59 37.15 -11.39 -1.36
N VAL A 60 38.06 -10.93 -0.49
CA VAL A 60 37.70 -10.03 0.62
C VAL A 60 37.14 -8.72 0.09
N SER A 61 37.76 -8.15 -0.96
CA SER A 61 37.27 -6.93 -1.60
C SER A 61 35.90 -7.13 -2.23
N LEU A 62 35.68 -8.27 -2.89
CA LEU A 62 34.41 -8.60 -3.54
C LEU A 62 33.29 -8.78 -2.51
N MET A 63 33.58 -9.45 -1.38
CA MET A 63 32.63 -9.58 -0.27
C MET A 63 32.28 -8.22 0.33
N GLY A 64 33.28 -7.35 0.55
CA GLY A 64 33.04 -5.98 0.99
C GLY A 64 32.13 -5.22 0.03
N LEU A 65 32.37 -5.33 -1.28
CA LEU A 65 31.55 -4.68 -2.30
C LEU A 65 30.10 -5.16 -2.29
N VAL A 66 29.87 -6.47 -2.12
CA VAL A 66 28.51 -7.04 -1.99
C VAL A 66 27.80 -6.49 -0.75
N VAL A 67 28.50 -6.36 0.38
CA VAL A 67 27.93 -5.77 1.60
C VAL A 67 27.58 -4.30 1.41
N VAL A 68 28.46 -3.52 0.74
CA VAL A 68 28.16 -2.12 0.40
C VAL A 68 26.95 -2.03 -0.52
N ALA A 69 26.88 -2.86 -1.56
CA ALA A 69 25.74 -2.88 -2.47
C ALA A 69 24.43 -3.22 -1.75
N ALA A 70 24.44 -4.22 -0.85
CA ALA A 70 23.29 -4.58 -0.04
C ALA A 70 22.87 -3.45 0.92
N ALA A 71 23.84 -2.75 1.54
CA ALA A 71 23.56 -1.61 2.40
C ALA A 71 22.94 -0.44 1.63
N LEU A 72 23.49 -0.10 0.46
CA LEU A 72 22.95 0.95 -0.41
C LEU A 72 21.53 0.60 -0.89
N TYR A 73 21.28 -0.66 -1.27
CA TYR A 73 19.94 -1.11 -1.65
C TYR A 73 18.96 -1.15 -0.47
N GLY A 74 19.49 -1.28 0.75
CA GLY A 74 18.74 -1.24 2.00
C GLY A 74 18.45 0.16 2.55
N GLY A 75 18.84 1.25 1.87
CA GLY A 75 18.53 2.63 2.27
C GLY A 75 19.71 3.43 2.84
N ALA A 76 20.93 2.88 2.85
CA ALA A 76 22.11 3.60 3.32
C ALA A 76 22.60 4.71 2.36
N ASP A 77 21.99 4.83 1.17
CA ASP A 77 22.25 5.90 0.20
C ASP A 77 21.98 7.28 0.77
N ARG A 78 20.88 7.45 1.53
CA ARG A 78 20.51 8.73 2.15
C ARG A 78 21.61 9.24 3.07
N THR A 79 22.20 8.35 3.88
CA THR A 79 23.33 8.69 4.75
C THR A 79 24.56 9.11 3.94
N VAL A 80 24.81 8.47 2.80
CA VAL A 80 25.93 8.80 1.92
C VAL A 80 25.72 10.15 1.25
N GLU A 81 24.54 10.40 0.71
CA GLU A 81 24.14 11.67 0.10
C GLU A 81 24.20 12.81 1.12
N GLU A 82 23.65 12.63 2.32
CA GLU A 82 23.68 13.64 3.39
C GLU A 82 25.13 14.00 3.76
N LYS A 83 26.00 13.00 3.90
CA LYS A 83 27.43 13.23 4.21
C LYS A 83 28.21 13.85 3.06
N LEU A 84 27.88 13.50 1.81
CA LEU A 84 28.52 14.08 0.62
C LEU A 84 28.04 15.52 0.40
N ALA A 85 26.76 15.80 0.61
CA ALA A 85 26.20 17.14 0.60
C ALA A 85 26.82 18.03 1.67
N GLN A 86 27.11 17.48 2.87
CA GLN A 86 27.86 18.19 3.90
C GLN A 86 29.28 18.61 3.45
N HIS A 87 29.86 17.91 2.48
CA HIS A 87 31.18 18.22 1.90
C HIS A 87 31.09 18.94 0.55
N ASP A 88 29.90 19.44 0.18
CA ASP A 88 29.63 20.15 -1.10
C ASP A 88 29.93 19.30 -2.35
N ILE A 89 29.83 17.97 -2.22
CA ILE A 89 29.97 17.04 -3.33
C ILE A 89 28.58 16.63 -3.76
N GLY A 90 28.04 17.31 -4.78
CA GLY A 90 26.77 16.96 -5.42
C GLY A 90 26.90 15.69 -6.26
N LEU A 91 26.87 14.53 -5.61
CA LEU A 91 26.94 13.23 -6.26
C LEU A 91 25.54 12.60 -6.24
N ASP A 92 24.85 12.69 -7.37
CA ASP A 92 23.57 12.01 -7.59
C ASP A 92 23.86 10.54 -7.92
N ILE A 93 23.63 9.65 -6.96
CA ILE A 93 23.83 8.21 -7.16
C ILE A 93 22.61 7.67 -7.88
N GLN A 94 22.63 7.77 -9.21
CA GLN A 94 21.60 7.13 -10.04
C GLN A 94 21.68 5.61 -9.88
N MET A 95 20.72 5.05 -9.16
CA MET A 95 20.58 3.61 -9.10
C MET A 95 19.98 3.06 -10.39
N PRO A 96 20.52 1.95 -10.91
CA PRO A 96 20.03 1.34 -12.14
C PRO A 96 18.67 0.65 -11.99
N VAL A 97 18.19 0.44 -10.76
CA VAL A 97 16.92 -0.25 -10.48
C VAL A 97 16.09 0.64 -9.56
N THR A 98 14.86 0.91 -9.96
CA THR A 98 13.86 1.60 -9.14
C THR A 98 13.55 0.75 -7.92
N ARG A 99 13.66 1.31 -6.71
CA ARG A 99 13.33 0.57 -5.50
C ARG A 99 11.80 0.43 -5.39
N PRO A 100 11.30 -0.64 -4.78
CA PRO A 100 9.85 -0.83 -4.61
C PRO A 100 9.15 0.32 -3.87
N TRP A 101 9.87 1.05 -3.03
CA TRP A 101 9.37 2.20 -2.28
C TRP A 101 9.59 3.56 -2.95
N ASP A 102 10.31 3.60 -4.08
CA ASP A 102 10.46 4.80 -4.90
C ASP A 102 9.38 4.88 -6.00
N GLU A 103 8.52 3.85 -6.10
CA GLU A 103 7.37 3.84 -7.00
C GLU A 103 6.29 4.79 -6.44
N GLU A 104 5.86 5.77 -7.24
CA GLU A 104 4.75 6.65 -6.89
C GLU A 104 3.49 5.80 -6.71
N LEU A 105 3.09 5.60 -5.45
CA LEU A 105 1.85 4.90 -5.15
C LEU A 105 0.70 5.71 -5.78
N PRO A 106 -0.26 5.06 -6.48
CA PRO A 106 -1.37 5.75 -7.16
C PRO A 106 -2.19 6.67 -6.26
N ASN A 107 -2.12 6.45 -4.94
CA ASN A 107 -2.85 7.18 -3.91
C ASN A 107 -1.99 8.25 -3.19
N GLN A 108 -0.72 8.49 -3.54
CA GLN A 108 0.09 9.52 -2.88
C GLN A 108 -0.54 10.91 -2.96
N ALA A 109 -1.14 11.26 -4.11
CA ALA A 109 -1.84 12.53 -4.28
C ALA A 109 -3.06 12.63 -3.34
N LEU A 110 -3.78 11.52 -3.15
CA LEU A 110 -4.93 11.46 -2.25
C LEU A 110 -4.50 11.57 -0.78
N VAL A 111 -3.41 10.90 -0.39
CA VAL A 111 -2.84 11.00 0.97
C VAL A 111 -2.45 12.45 1.27
N ARG A 112 -1.74 13.14 0.36
CA ARG A 112 -1.40 14.56 0.54
C ARG A 112 -2.63 15.45 0.66
N GLN A 113 -3.66 15.18 -0.15
CA GLN A 113 -4.91 15.93 -0.08
C GLN A 113 -5.62 15.74 1.27
N ILE A 114 -5.63 14.52 1.82
CA ILE A 114 -6.21 14.23 3.13
C ILE A 114 -5.38 14.86 4.27
N GLU A 115 -4.05 14.85 4.18
CA GLU A 115 -3.16 15.52 5.15
C GLU A 115 -3.38 17.05 5.15
N GLU A 116 -3.53 17.66 3.97
CA GLU A 116 -3.85 19.09 3.84
C GLU A 116 -5.24 19.42 4.40
N GLU A 117 -6.22 18.53 4.25
CA GLU A 117 -7.60 18.72 4.73
C GLU A 117 -7.74 18.48 6.24
N THR A 118 -6.99 17.51 6.78
CA THR A 118 -7.04 17.12 8.20
C THR A 118 -6.10 17.96 9.06
N GLY A 119 -5.05 18.54 8.47
CA GLY A 119 -4.05 19.37 9.16
C GLY A 119 -3.09 18.57 10.04
N GLU A 120 -3.17 17.24 10.00
CA GLU A 120 -2.29 16.31 10.73
C GLU A 120 -1.67 15.32 9.73
N PRO A 121 -0.37 15.01 9.86
CA PRO A 121 0.26 13.96 9.04
C PRO A 121 -0.43 12.63 9.33
N LEU A 122 -0.82 11.91 8.28
CA LEU A 122 -1.49 10.62 8.45
C LEU A 122 -0.48 9.62 9.01
N GLU A 123 -0.71 9.15 10.25
CA GLU A 123 0.05 8.04 10.79
C GLU A 123 -0.24 6.78 9.96
N ILE A 124 0.78 6.31 9.24
CA ILE A 124 0.75 4.99 8.64
C ILE A 124 0.71 3.99 9.80
N ILE A 125 -0.48 3.47 10.10
CA ILE A 125 -0.63 2.37 11.05
C ILE A 125 0.02 1.15 10.41
N GLU A 126 1.28 0.92 10.75
CA GLU A 126 1.98 -0.31 10.42
C GLU A 126 1.25 -1.43 11.16
N PHE A 127 0.44 -2.19 10.41
CA PHE A 127 -0.24 -3.35 10.95
C PHE A 127 0.82 -4.39 11.29
N ASP A 128 1.27 -4.41 12.55
CA ASP A 128 2.14 -5.44 13.10
C ASP A 128 1.28 -6.67 13.41
N PRO A 129 1.29 -7.73 12.57
CA PRO A 129 0.52 -8.95 12.83
C PRO A 129 1.00 -9.69 14.08
N PHE A 130 2.14 -9.29 14.67
CA PHE A 130 2.73 -9.87 15.87
C PHE A 130 2.78 -8.88 17.04
N GLY A 131 2.26 -7.67 16.88
CA GLY A 131 2.14 -6.69 17.95
C GLY A 131 1.28 -7.29 19.08
N PRO A 132 1.43 -6.81 20.33
CA PRO A 132 0.58 -7.26 21.43
C PRO A 132 -0.85 -6.83 21.14
N SER A 133 -1.57 -7.64 20.37
CA SER A 133 -3.01 -7.53 20.24
C SER A 133 -3.52 -7.55 21.68
N THR A 134 -4.16 -6.47 22.11
CA THR A 134 -5.00 -6.50 23.29
C THR A 134 -6.04 -7.58 23.02
N ALA A 135 -5.70 -8.81 23.44
CA ALA A 135 -6.53 -9.98 23.26
C ALA A 135 -7.79 -9.67 24.04
N ARG A 136 -8.82 -9.21 23.34
CA ARG A 136 -10.16 -9.15 23.91
C ARG A 136 -10.43 -10.57 24.40
N PRO A 137 -10.69 -10.77 25.70
CA PRO A 137 -10.97 -12.10 26.20
C PRO A 137 -12.09 -12.67 25.35
N LEU A 138 -11.84 -13.84 24.77
CA LEU A 138 -12.85 -14.58 24.03
C LEU A 138 -14.11 -14.63 24.90
N PRO A 139 -15.28 -14.29 24.35
CA PRO A 139 -16.50 -14.34 25.13
C PRO A 139 -16.66 -15.79 25.65
N PRO A 140 -17.22 -15.97 26.86
CA PRO A 140 -17.27 -17.26 27.53
C PRO A 140 -17.83 -18.33 26.60
N ALA A 141 -17.35 -19.57 26.69
CA ALA A 141 -17.69 -20.65 25.75
C ALA A 141 -19.21 -20.87 25.56
N GLU A 142 -20.03 -20.46 26.53
CA GLU A 142 -21.50 -20.51 26.50
C GLU A 142 -22.15 -19.45 25.58
N SER A 143 -21.40 -18.43 25.15
CA SER A 143 -21.87 -17.42 24.19
C SER A 143 -21.80 -17.89 22.74
N PHE A 144 -21.05 -18.97 22.47
CA PHE A 144 -21.14 -19.70 21.21
C PHE A 144 -22.37 -20.60 21.23
N ARG A 145 -23.55 -19.99 21.16
CA ARG A 145 -24.72 -20.72 20.64
C ARG A 145 -24.45 -20.95 19.16
N LEU A 146 -23.86 -22.10 18.82
CA LEU A 146 -24.08 -22.66 17.49
C LEU A 146 -25.59 -22.72 17.33
N ALA A 147 -26.11 -21.97 16.35
CA ALA A 147 -27.50 -22.10 15.96
C ALA A 147 -27.77 -23.61 15.78
N PRO A 148 -28.77 -24.17 16.49
CA PRO A 148 -29.13 -25.56 16.29
C PRO A 148 -29.58 -25.69 14.84
N ASP A 149 -29.05 -26.72 14.18
CA ASP A 149 -29.17 -27.05 12.76
C ASP A 149 -28.25 -26.29 11.80
N GLY A 150 -27.41 -27.09 11.12
CA GLY A 150 -26.63 -26.75 9.95
C GLY A 150 -27.48 -26.42 8.72
N GLN A 151 -28.42 -25.49 8.85
CA GLN A 151 -28.89 -24.71 7.71
C GLN A 151 -27.68 -23.98 7.15
N ARG A 152 -27.12 -24.51 6.07
CA ARG A 152 -26.24 -23.75 5.20
C ARG A 152 -27.04 -22.52 4.79
N VAL A 153 -26.74 -21.38 5.40
CA VAL A 153 -27.33 -20.12 5.04
C VAL A 153 -26.93 -19.87 3.59
N GLN A 154 -27.87 -20.08 2.66
CA GLN A 154 -27.63 -19.80 1.25
C GLN A 154 -27.44 -18.30 1.13
N ARG A 155 -26.32 -17.90 0.53
CA ARG A 155 -25.97 -16.51 0.30
C ARG A 155 -26.05 -16.23 -1.18
N ALA A 156 -26.58 -15.07 -1.52
CA ALA A 156 -26.74 -14.59 -2.88
C ALA A 156 -26.49 -13.09 -2.93
N TYR A 157 -26.15 -12.58 -4.11
CA TYR A 157 -26.10 -11.15 -4.34
C TYR A 157 -27.53 -10.61 -4.38
N ARG A 158 -27.83 -9.65 -3.50
CA ARG A 158 -29.08 -8.88 -3.48
C ARG A 158 -28.80 -7.45 -3.91
N GLU A 159 -29.66 -6.87 -4.74
CA GLU A 159 -29.58 -5.45 -5.09
C GLU A 159 -29.77 -4.56 -3.85
N ALA A 160 -28.83 -3.63 -3.64
CA ALA A 160 -28.79 -2.73 -2.50
C ALA A 160 -29.33 -1.34 -2.87
N ILE A 161 -30.21 -0.78 -2.03
CA ILE A 161 -30.80 0.55 -2.24
C ILE A 161 -29.83 1.66 -1.84
N ALA A 162 -29.83 2.81 -2.54
CA ALA A 162 -28.88 3.90 -2.29
C ALA A 162 -28.83 4.39 -0.83
N ALA A 163 -29.97 4.34 -0.13
CA ALA A 163 -30.10 4.73 1.26
C ALA A 163 -29.36 3.80 2.24
N GLU A 164 -29.15 2.53 1.88
CA GLU A 164 -28.48 1.56 2.77
C GLU A 164 -26.97 1.49 2.54
N TRP A 165 -26.42 2.17 1.51
CA TRP A 165 -25.02 2.00 1.12
C TRP A 165 -24.03 2.28 2.24
N GLY A 166 -24.29 3.28 3.09
CA GLY A 166 -23.43 3.60 4.25
C GLY A 166 -23.43 2.50 5.33
N GLU A 167 -24.49 1.70 5.43
CA GLU A 167 -24.61 0.59 6.39
C GLU A 167 -23.97 -0.72 5.87
N LEU A 168 -23.40 -0.67 4.66
CA LEU A 168 -22.77 -1.81 4.00
C LEU A 168 -21.23 -1.77 4.08
N GLU A 169 -20.66 -0.85 4.85
CA GLU A 169 -19.22 -0.85 5.12
C GLU A 169 -18.78 -2.16 5.79
N GLY A 170 -17.71 -2.74 5.28
CA GLY A 170 -17.20 -4.07 5.62
C GLY A 170 -17.83 -5.22 4.82
N GLU A 171 -18.91 -5.00 4.09
CA GLU A 171 -19.59 -6.07 3.33
C GLU A 171 -18.99 -6.29 1.95
N ARG A 172 -19.11 -7.52 1.45
CA ARG A 172 -18.72 -7.85 0.08
C ARG A 172 -19.79 -7.36 -0.89
N VAL A 173 -19.40 -6.53 -1.84
CA VAL A 173 -20.28 -5.90 -2.82
C VAL A 173 -19.84 -6.17 -4.25
N ARG A 174 -20.80 -6.12 -5.16
CA ARG A 174 -20.61 -6.10 -6.60
C ARG A 174 -21.20 -4.80 -7.16
N LEU A 175 -20.36 -3.99 -7.80
CA LEU A 175 -20.75 -2.77 -8.48
C LEU A 175 -20.89 -3.03 -9.97
N THR A 176 -21.98 -2.52 -10.56
CA THR A 176 -22.14 -2.39 -12.02
C THR A 176 -22.04 -0.92 -12.38
N LEU A 177 -21.02 -0.57 -13.16
CA LEU A 177 -20.72 0.81 -13.55
C LEU A 177 -21.55 1.25 -14.77
N ALA A 178 -21.60 2.56 -15.03
CA ALA A 178 -22.31 3.15 -16.16
C ALA A 178 -21.84 2.61 -17.52
N GLY A 179 -20.55 2.27 -17.64
CA GLY A 179 -19.97 1.62 -18.82
C GLY A 179 -20.27 0.12 -18.93
N GLY A 180 -21.07 -0.46 -18.03
CA GLY A 180 -21.38 -1.90 -17.99
C GLY A 180 -20.29 -2.77 -17.36
N ALA A 181 -19.16 -2.19 -16.96
CA ALA A 181 -18.12 -2.91 -16.25
C ALA A 181 -18.60 -3.34 -14.86
N VAL A 182 -18.26 -4.58 -14.49
CA VAL A 182 -18.59 -5.15 -13.17
C VAL A 182 -17.32 -5.20 -12.32
N ARG A 183 -17.45 -4.83 -11.04
CA ARG A 183 -16.37 -4.78 -10.05
C ARG A 183 -16.83 -5.45 -8.75
N GLU A 184 -16.08 -6.43 -8.27
CA GLU A 184 -16.35 -7.09 -6.98
C GLU A 184 -15.26 -6.74 -5.97
N GLY A 185 -15.65 -6.56 -4.71
CA GLY A 185 -14.71 -6.31 -3.61
C GLY A 185 -15.43 -6.10 -2.29
N ASN A 186 -14.68 -5.69 -1.26
CA ASN A 186 -15.27 -5.30 0.02
C ASN A 186 -15.44 -3.78 0.07
N LEU A 187 -16.63 -3.31 0.43
CA LEU A 187 -16.89 -1.89 0.61
C LEU A 187 -16.20 -1.45 1.91
N ILE A 188 -15.28 -0.50 1.85
CA ILE A 188 -14.50 -0.07 3.03
C ILE A 188 -14.89 1.30 3.54
N ALA A 189 -15.48 2.15 2.70
CA ALA A 189 -16.02 3.45 3.09
C ALA A 189 -17.05 3.94 2.08
N VAL A 190 -18.06 4.67 2.56
CA VAL A 190 -19.05 5.38 1.74
C VAL A 190 -19.09 6.86 2.13
N THR A 191 -18.90 7.72 1.14
CA THR A 191 -19.06 9.16 1.30
C THR A 191 -20.31 9.64 0.55
N GLY A 192 -20.64 10.92 0.67
CA GLY A 192 -21.74 11.51 -0.10
C GLY A 192 -21.56 11.37 -1.62
N ARG A 193 -20.32 11.34 -2.12
CA ARG A 193 -19.97 11.41 -3.55
C ARG A 193 -19.29 10.18 -4.12
N SER A 194 -18.70 9.33 -3.27
CA SER A 194 -17.84 8.23 -3.70
C SER A 194 -17.98 7.00 -2.81
N LEU A 195 -17.71 5.83 -3.41
CA LEU A 195 -17.62 4.52 -2.78
C LEU A 195 -16.17 4.04 -2.85
N PHE A 196 -15.63 3.55 -1.74
CA PHE A 196 -14.30 2.96 -1.70
C PHE A 196 -14.42 1.44 -1.59
N VAL A 197 -13.92 0.72 -2.59
CA VAL A 197 -14.00 -0.74 -2.65
C VAL A 197 -12.59 -1.33 -2.68
N GLN A 198 -12.29 -2.17 -1.70
CA GLN A 198 -11.06 -2.94 -1.63
C GLN A 198 -11.16 -4.19 -2.51
N GLN A 199 -10.24 -4.34 -3.46
CA GLN A 199 -10.16 -5.47 -4.38
C GLN A 199 -8.82 -6.18 -4.24
N VAL A 200 -8.80 -7.49 -4.53
CA VAL A 200 -7.56 -8.29 -4.57
C VAL A 200 -6.98 -8.22 -5.98
N VAL A 201 -5.80 -7.61 -6.12
CA VAL A 201 -5.09 -7.46 -7.40
C VAL A 201 -3.66 -7.95 -7.22
N GLN A 202 -3.23 -8.90 -8.04
CA GLN A 202 -1.86 -9.45 -8.03
C GLN A 202 -1.34 -9.92 -6.66
N GLY A 203 -2.24 -10.37 -5.77
CA GLY A 203 -1.88 -10.84 -4.42
C GLY A 203 -1.82 -9.76 -3.34
N GLY A 204 -2.09 -8.49 -3.69
CA GLY A 204 -2.27 -7.38 -2.75
C GLY A 204 -3.73 -6.91 -2.66
N HIS A 205 -4.04 -6.13 -1.63
CA HIS A 205 -5.33 -5.45 -1.49
C HIS A 205 -5.18 -3.99 -1.90
N VAL A 206 -5.98 -3.54 -2.86
CA VAL A 206 -5.98 -2.15 -3.34
C VAL A 206 -7.36 -1.57 -3.17
N ALA A 207 -7.44 -0.37 -2.60
CA ALA A 207 -8.68 0.40 -2.50
C ALA A 207 -8.90 1.22 -3.77
N PHE A 208 -10.04 1.03 -4.42
CA PHE A 208 -10.45 1.81 -5.58
C PHE A 208 -11.61 2.74 -5.20
N GLU A 209 -11.52 3.99 -5.62
CA GLU A 209 -12.61 4.96 -5.50
C GLU A 209 -13.50 4.89 -6.75
N TYR A 210 -14.81 4.80 -6.52
CA TYR A 210 -15.83 4.87 -7.57
C TYR A 210 -16.79 6.01 -7.25
N ARG A 211 -17.01 6.92 -8.20
CA ARG A 211 -17.98 8.02 -8.01
C ARG A 211 -19.39 7.44 -7.98
N ARG A 212 -20.23 7.99 -7.10
CA ARG A 212 -21.62 7.52 -6.91
C ARG A 212 -22.42 7.57 -8.21
N ASP A 213 -22.22 8.62 -8.98
CA ASP A 213 -22.91 8.87 -10.26
C ASP A 213 -22.53 7.85 -11.35
N ASP A 214 -21.35 7.23 -11.22
CA ASP A 214 -20.86 6.23 -12.17
C ASP A 214 -21.37 4.80 -11.85
N VAL A 215 -22.00 4.61 -10.69
CA VAL A 215 -22.50 3.30 -10.22
C VAL A 215 -23.99 3.18 -10.55
N ARG A 216 -24.31 2.32 -11.52
CA ARG A 216 -25.71 2.06 -11.93
C ARG A 216 -26.43 1.14 -10.96
N ARG A 217 -25.73 0.14 -10.44
CA ARG A 217 -26.28 -0.86 -9.53
C ARG A 217 -25.20 -1.31 -8.56
N MET A 218 -25.58 -1.50 -7.32
CA MET A 218 -24.77 -2.16 -6.30
C MET A 218 -25.53 -3.36 -5.77
N GLU A 219 -24.86 -4.50 -5.69
CA GLU A 219 -25.37 -5.71 -5.07
C GLU A 219 -24.52 -6.06 -3.86
N VAL A 220 -25.13 -6.51 -2.77
CA VAL A 220 -24.44 -6.95 -1.56
C VAL A 220 -24.56 -8.46 -1.41
N TRP A 221 -23.49 -9.09 -0.97
CA TRP A 221 -23.44 -10.52 -0.67
C TRP A 221 -24.09 -10.82 0.68
N ASP A 222 -25.38 -11.15 0.64
CA ASP A 222 -26.21 -11.32 1.84
C ASP A 222 -26.90 -12.70 1.86
N VAL A 223 -27.62 -12.98 2.94
CA VAL A 223 -28.50 -14.15 3.04
C VAL A 223 -29.60 -14.06 1.98
N GLU A 224 -29.87 -15.18 1.30
CA GLU A 224 -30.93 -15.26 0.32
C GLU A 224 -32.29 -14.87 0.95
N GLY A 225 -32.95 -13.86 0.38
CA GLY A 225 -34.21 -13.32 0.90
C GLY A 225 -34.07 -12.25 2.00
N ALA A 226 -32.85 -11.80 2.32
CA ALA A 226 -32.64 -10.68 3.25
C ALA A 226 -33.36 -9.41 2.78
N SER A 227 -33.97 -8.67 3.72
CA SER A 227 -34.55 -7.35 3.46
C SER A 227 -33.47 -6.25 3.52
N PRO A 228 -33.68 -5.10 2.87
CA PRO A 228 -32.79 -3.95 3.02
C PRO A 228 -32.57 -3.57 4.49
N ARG A 229 -31.34 -3.19 4.86
CA ARG A 229 -30.97 -2.81 6.24
C ARG A 229 -31.66 -1.53 6.69
N VAL A 230 -32.00 -0.67 5.72
CA VAL A 230 -32.73 0.57 5.92
C VAL A 230 -34.10 0.42 5.28
N GLN A 231 -35.17 0.69 6.02
CA GLN A 231 -36.50 0.76 5.43
C GLN A 231 -36.54 1.97 4.48
N PRO A 232 -36.95 1.81 3.22
CA PRO A 232 -37.16 2.96 2.35
C PRO A 232 -38.14 3.90 3.05
N ARG A 233 -37.76 5.16 3.22
CA ARG A 233 -38.70 6.20 3.66
C ARG A 233 -39.86 6.12 2.66
N PRO A 234 -41.11 5.91 3.09
CA PRO A 234 -42.23 5.89 2.17
C PRO A 234 -42.16 7.21 1.39
N ASP A 235 -42.26 7.12 0.07
CA ASP A 235 -42.39 8.32 -0.76
C ASP A 235 -43.46 9.21 -0.11
N PRO A 236 -43.22 10.54 0.01
CA PRO A 236 -44.29 11.43 0.44
C PRO A 236 -45.46 11.12 -0.49
N VAL A 237 -46.53 10.57 0.07
CA VAL A 237 -47.78 10.33 -0.64
C VAL A 237 -48.09 11.66 -1.30
N GLU A 238 -47.97 11.70 -2.62
CA GLU A 238 -48.36 12.84 -3.43
C GLU A 238 -49.78 13.15 -2.95
N GLU A 239 -49.94 14.25 -2.21
CA GLU A 239 -51.25 14.68 -1.70
C GLU A 239 -52.15 14.71 -2.93
N LEU A 240 -53.02 13.71 -3.02
CA LEU A 240 -54.06 13.69 -4.04
C LEU A 240 -54.72 15.08 -3.93
N PRO A 241 -54.82 15.84 -5.04
CA PRO A 241 -55.41 17.16 -4.99
C PRO A 241 -56.74 17.05 -4.26
N GLU A 242 -56.91 17.85 -3.20
CA GLU A 242 -58.15 17.86 -2.42
C GLU A 242 -59.31 17.93 -3.42
N PRO A 243 -60.31 17.02 -3.32
CA PRO A 243 -61.45 17.09 -4.21
C PRO A 243 -62.04 18.48 -4.08
N GLU A 244 -62.09 19.22 -5.19
CA GLU A 244 -62.68 20.54 -5.27
C GLU A 244 -64.15 20.39 -4.83
N VAL A 245 -64.43 20.73 -3.57
CA VAL A 245 -65.79 20.69 -3.03
C VAL A 245 -66.51 21.87 -3.65
N ILE A 246 -67.13 21.63 -4.81
CA ILE A 246 -68.08 22.55 -5.42
C ILE A 246 -69.30 22.56 -4.50
N PHE A 247 -69.30 23.48 -3.53
CA PHE A 247 -70.52 23.89 -2.86
C PHE A 247 -71.33 24.70 -3.87
N GLU A 248 -72.19 24.00 -4.61
CA GLU A 248 -73.25 24.65 -5.38
C GLU A 248 -74.21 25.28 -4.35
N GLU A 249 -74.09 26.60 -4.16
CA GLU A 249 -74.99 27.38 -3.32
C GLU A 249 -76.43 27.15 -3.79
N LEU A 250 -77.20 26.43 -2.98
CA LEU A 250 -78.65 26.42 -3.07
C LEU A 250 -79.15 27.86 -2.87
N GLN A 251 -79.38 28.56 -3.99
CA GLN A 251 -80.13 29.81 -4.01
C GLN A 251 -81.53 29.53 -3.46
N THR A 252 -81.68 29.80 -2.17
CA THR A 252 -82.98 30.07 -1.55
C THR A 252 -83.28 31.51 -1.87
N THR A 253 -84.18 31.74 -2.83
CA THR A 253 -84.88 33.01 -2.93
C THR A 253 -86.36 32.70 -2.80
N GLU A 254 -86.84 32.90 -1.57
CA GLU A 254 -88.24 33.13 -1.26
C GLU A 254 -88.68 34.51 -1.79
N GLU A 255 -90.00 34.62 -1.97
CA GLU A 255 -90.84 35.76 -2.38
C GLU A 255 -90.99 36.07 -3.89
#